data_AF-G5JIK1-F1
#
_entry.id   AF-G5JIK1-F1
#
_cell.length_a   1.000
_cell.length_b   1.000
_cell.length_c   1.000
_cell.angle_alpha   90.00
_cell.angle_beta   90.00
_cell.angle_gamma   90.00
#
_symmetry.space_group_name_H-M   'P 1'
#
loop_
_entity.id
_entity.type
_entity.pdbx_description
1 polymer ?
#
loop_
_entity_poly.entity_id
_entity_poly.type
_entity_poly.pdbx_seq_one_letter_code
_entity_poly.pdbx_strand_id
1 'polypeptide(L)'
;MTNLPKIGQPASRALQREDITCLEDVAHFSKAYLLSLHGVGPKTIALIEASLHKYNLHFNGVRPTQPISLTIQQTYTHTAKTQKMFDFVVATASLDIDVLCRIVTDHFIWKIPGTIEIHGVQILLQQLSSQPKVTGIDITSILTDGNLGSLQGMQTLENDAQVYFATFFEFDNDSDNANITQATTYEHVTESLASQFNLT
;
A
#
# COMPACT_ATOMS: atom_id res chain seq x y z
N MET A 1 -14.30 -4.65 -18.89
CA MET A 1 -13.99 -6.02 -18.48
C MET A 1 -13.42 -6.75 -19.67
N THR A 2 -12.12 -6.98 -19.57
CA THR A 2 -11.29 -7.54 -20.62
C THR A 2 -11.15 -9.04 -20.41
N ASN A 3 -11.45 -9.83 -21.44
CA ASN A 3 -11.46 -11.28 -21.33
C ASN A 3 -10.08 -11.84 -20.97
N LEU A 4 -10.06 -12.89 -20.13
CA LEU A 4 -8.87 -13.66 -19.84
C LEU A 4 -8.29 -14.31 -21.12
N PRO A 5 -6.96 -14.49 -21.20
CA PRO A 5 -6.35 -15.23 -22.29
C PRO A 5 -6.82 -16.68 -22.32
N LYS A 6 -6.62 -17.34 -23.47
CA LYS A 6 -6.84 -18.79 -23.58
C LYS A 6 -5.83 -19.54 -22.71
N ILE A 7 -6.29 -20.01 -21.56
CA ILE A 7 -5.53 -20.82 -20.60
C ILE A 7 -6.13 -22.21 -20.46
N GLY A 8 -5.40 -23.14 -19.85
CA GLY A 8 -5.87 -24.51 -19.64
C GLY A 8 -7.05 -24.60 -18.68
N GLN A 9 -7.91 -25.60 -18.87
CA GLN A 9 -9.11 -25.83 -18.05
C GLN A 9 -8.84 -25.90 -16.52
N PRO A 10 -7.73 -26.48 -16.02
CA PRO A 10 -7.41 -26.42 -14.59
C PRO A 10 -7.21 -24.99 -14.08
N ALA A 11 -6.52 -24.15 -14.85
CA ALA A 11 -6.29 -22.76 -14.49
C ALA A 11 -7.57 -21.91 -14.60
N SER A 12 -8.37 -22.10 -15.65
CA SER A 12 -9.67 -21.40 -15.77
C SER A 12 -10.59 -21.70 -14.57
N ARG A 13 -10.64 -22.96 -14.14
CA ARG A 13 -11.43 -23.36 -12.97
C ARG A 13 -10.85 -22.83 -11.65
N ALA A 14 -9.54 -22.72 -11.54
CA ALA A 14 -8.90 -22.13 -10.37
C ALA A 14 -9.24 -20.64 -10.25
N LEU A 15 -9.12 -19.88 -11.35
CA LEU A 15 -9.48 -18.45 -11.38
C LEU A 15 -10.97 -18.22 -11.09
N GLN A 16 -11.87 -19.01 -11.69
CA GLN A 16 -13.31 -18.91 -11.44
C GLN A 16 -13.71 -19.17 -9.98
N ARG A 17 -12.96 -19.99 -9.24
CA ARG A 17 -13.24 -20.24 -7.81
C ARG A 17 -12.89 -19.05 -6.92
N GLU A 18 -11.95 -18.23 -7.36
CA GLU A 18 -11.56 -16.98 -6.71
C GLU A 18 -12.35 -15.78 -7.29
N ASP A 19 -13.45 -16.03 -8.01
CA ASP A 19 -14.29 -15.03 -8.71
C ASP A 19 -13.53 -14.16 -9.73
N ILE A 20 -12.38 -14.65 -10.22
CA ILE A 20 -11.56 -13.96 -11.22
C ILE A 20 -12.11 -14.30 -12.62
N THR A 21 -12.74 -13.33 -13.27
CA THR A 21 -13.40 -13.52 -14.57
C THR A 21 -12.83 -12.66 -15.69
N CYS A 22 -12.11 -11.60 -15.36
CA CYS A 22 -11.47 -10.69 -16.32
C CYS A 22 -10.02 -10.33 -15.93
N LEU A 23 -9.29 -9.69 -16.86
CA LEU A 23 -7.91 -9.27 -16.61
C LEU A 23 -7.79 -8.19 -15.53
N GLU A 24 -8.81 -7.35 -15.37
CA GLU A 24 -8.88 -6.36 -14.31
C GLU A 24 -8.98 -7.04 -12.94
N ASP A 25 -9.75 -8.13 -12.82
CA ASP A 25 -9.80 -8.93 -11.59
C ASP A 25 -8.42 -9.53 -11.26
N VAL A 26 -7.75 -10.09 -12.27
CA VAL A 26 -6.40 -10.66 -12.13
C VAL A 26 -5.40 -9.62 -11.63
N ALA A 27 -5.50 -8.37 -12.11
CA ALA A 27 -4.56 -7.30 -11.76
C ALA A 27 -4.55 -7.03 -10.24
N HIS A 28 -5.65 -7.29 -9.54
CA HIS A 28 -5.72 -7.14 -8.07
C HIS A 28 -4.87 -8.18 -7.30
N PHE A 29 -4.45 -9.26 -7.95
CA PHE A 29 -3.73 -10.36 -7.32
C PHE A 29 -2.25 -10.37 -7.67
N SER A 30 -1.44 -10.85 -6.73
CA SER A 30 -0.02 -11.03 -6.97
C SER A 30 0.29 -12.25 -7.82
N LYS A 31 1.38 -12.16 -8.58
CA LYS A 31 1.94 -13.28 -9.36
C LYS A 31 2.17 -14.52 -8.48
N ALA A 32 2.68 -14.30 -7.26
CA ALA A 32 2.96 -15.36 -6.29
C ALA A 32 1.69 -16.01 -5.75
N TYR A 33 0.67 -15.21 -5.43
CA TYR A 33 -0.63 -15.73 -5.00
C TYR A 33 -1.29 -16.56 -6.11
N LEU A 34 -1.36 -16.04 -7.34
CA LEU A 34 -1.93 -16.78 -8.46
C LEU A 34 -1.13 -18.06 -8.75
N LEU A 35 0.19 -18.05 -8.61
CA LEU A 35 1.04 -19.24 -8.70
C LEU A 35 0.76 -20.27 -7.59
N SER A 36 0.26 -19.84 -6.43
CA SER A 36 -0.08 -20.75 -5.32
C SER A 36 -1.40 -21.49 -5.53
N LEU A 37 -2.27 -21.01 -6.44
CA LEU A 37 -3.54 -21.65 -6.73
C LEU A 37 -3.33 -23.00 -7.42
N HIS A 38 -3.95 -24.04 -6.87
CA HIS A 38 -3.86 -25.40 -7.42
C HIS A 38 -4.42 -25.45 -8.85
N GLY A 39 -3.53 -25.67 -9.83
CA GLY A 39 -3.86 -25.72 -11.26
C GLY A 39 -3.41 -24.51 -12.07
N VAL A 40 -2.85 -23.47 -11.43
CA VAL A 40 -2.22 -22.32 -12.08
C VAL A 40 -0.71 -22.51 -12.09
N GLY A 41 -0.13 -22.76 -13.27
CA GLY A 41 1.32 -22.97 -13.43
C GLY A 41 2.06 -21.76 -14.01
N PRO A 42 3.40 -21.79 -14.03
CA PRO A 42 4.24 -20.71 -14.59
C PRO A 42 3.89 -20.34 -16.03
N LYS A 43 3.51 -21.32 -16.85
CA LYS A 43 3.08 -21.10 -18.23
C LYS A 43 1.77 -20.30 -18.32
N THR A 44 0.80 -20.60 -17.46
CA THR A 44 -0.46 -19.85 -17.37
C THR A 44 -0.16 -18.40 -16.97
N ILE A 45 0.69 -18.21 -15.98
CA ILE A 45 1.07 -16.90 -15.48
C ILE A 45 1.77 -16.06 -16.56
N ALA A 46 2.67 -16.65 -17.34
CA ALA A 46 3.32 -15.95 -18.46
C ALA A 46 2.32 -15.47 -19.52
N LEU A 47 1.27 -16.26 -19.82
CA LEU A 47 0.21 -15.87 -20.76
C LEU A 47 -0.66 -14.74 -20.21
N ILE A 48 -0.96 -14.80 -18.91
CA ILE A 48 -1.70 -13.76 -18.20
C ILE A 48 -0.88 -12.46 -18.18
N GLU A 49 0.41 -12.53 -17.83
CA GLU A 49 1.34 -11.39 -17.80
C GLU A 49 1.44 -10.69 -19.16
N ALA A 50 1.61 -11.45 -20.23
CA ALA A 50 1.64 -10.92 -21.60
C ALA A 50 0.31 -10.24 -21.99
N SER A 51 -0.81 -10.78 -21.50
CA SER A 51 -2.14 -10.20 -21.75
C SER A 51 -2.35 -8.93 -20.94
N LEU A 52 -1.97 -8.91 -19.66
CA LEU A 52 -2.00 -7.72 -18.81
C LEU A 52 -1.20 -6.58 -19.46
N HIS A 53 0.04 -6.85 -19.89
CA HIS A 53 0.89 -5.85 -20.55
C HIS A 53 0.27 -5.29 -21.84
N LYS A 54 -0.43 -6.12 -22.63
CA LYS A 54 -1.13 -5.68 -23.84
C LYS A 54 -2.21 -4.63 -23.54
N TYR A 55 -2.83 -4.70 -22.37
CA TYR A 55 -3.89 -3.78 -21.94
C TYR A 55 -3.39 -2.76 -20.91
N ASN A 56 -2.08 -2.59 -20.76
CA ASN A 56 -1.45 -1.68 -19.81
C ASN A 56 -1.87 -1.94 -18.35
N LEU A 57 -2.08 -3.22 -18.02
CA LEU A 57 -2.33 -3.73 -16.67
C LEU A 57 -1.09 -4.48 -16.17
N HIS A 58 -0.99 -4.65 -14.86
CA HIS A 58 0.10 -5.37 -14.20
C HIS A 58 -0.44 -6.25 -13.07
N PHE A 59 0.31 -7.28 -12.65
CA PHE A 59 -0.01 -7.97 -11.40
C PHE A 59 0.23 -7.05 -10.21
N ASN A 60 -0.57 -7.21 -9.17
CA ASN A 60 -0.31 -6.56 -7.89
C ASN A 60 1.03 -7.05 -7.31
N GLY A 61 1.93 -6.13 -6.95
CA GLY A 61 3.20 -6.45 -6.31
C GLY A 61 3.02 -6.65 -4.81
N VAL A 62 3.01 -7.91 -4.31
CA VAL A 62 2.95 -8.32 -2.88
C VAL A 62 1.49 -8.39 -2.33
N ARG A 63 1.00 -9.45 -1.64
CA ARG A 63 1.34 -9.95 -0.27
C ARG A 63 1.05 -11.46 -0.02
N PRO A 64 1.84 -12.15 0.83
CA PRO A 64 1.31 -13.15 1.76
C PRO A 64 0.74 -12.47 3.01
N THR A 65 -0.39 -13.02 3.44
CA THR A 65 -1.39 -12.50 4.36
C THR A 65 -0.99 -12.57 5.84
N GLN A 66 -0.69 -11.42 6.44
CA GLN A 66 -1.25 -11.09 7.75
C GLN A 66 -1.86 -9.69 7.65
N PRO A 67 -3.12 -9.49 8.06
CA PRO A 67 -3.71 -8.16 8.09
C PRO A 67 -2.88 -7.26 9.00
N ILE A 68 -2.53 -6.07 8.54
CA ILE A 68 -2.01 -5.02 9.42
C ILE A 68 -3.12 -4.70 10.41
N SER A 69 -2.85 -4.84 11.71
CA SER A 69 -3.81 -4.42 12.73
C SER A 69 -3.91 -2.89 12.72
N LEU A 70 -5.12 -2.35 12.62
CA LEU A 70 -5.35 -0.91 12.59
C LEU A 70 -6.22 -0.49 13.78
N THR A 71 -5.69 0.41 14.61
CA THR A 71 -6.44 1.05 15.70
C THR A 71 -6.48 2.55 15.50
N ILE A 72 -7.57 3.19 15.92
CA ILE A 72 -7.71 4.65 15.92
C ILE A 72 -8.09 5.10 17.32
N GLN A 73 -7.26 5.93 17.93
CA GLN A 73 -7.38 6.30 19.34
C GLN A 73 -8.42 7.41 19.59
N GLN A 74 -8.70 8.24 18.59
CA GLN A 74 -9.58 9.40 18.72
C GLN A 74 -10.66 9.41 17.63
N THR A 75 -11.81 9.97 17.96
CA THR A 75 -12.85 10.27 16.96
C THR A 75 -12.41 11.44 16.11
N TYR A 76 -12.67 11.35 14.81
CA TYR A 76 -12.37 12.40 13.85
C TYR A 76 -13.52 12.55 12.86
N THR A 77 -13.54 13.65 12.14
CA THR A 77 -14.53 13.87 11.09
C THR A 77 -14.17 13.02 9.88
N HIS A 78 -15.01 12.05 9.55
CA HIS A 78 -14.84 11.25 8.33
C HIS A 78 -15.19 12.07 7.09
N THR A 79 -14.18 12.40 6.31
CA THR A 79 -14.27 13.06 5.00
C THR A 79 -13.44 12.31 3.96
N ALA A 80 -13.63 12.60 2.67
CA ALA A 80 -12.82 11.97 1.62
C ALA A 80 -11.33 12.31 1.75
N LYS A 81 -10.95 13.52 2.19
CA LYS A 81 -9.54 13.84 2.52
C LYS A 81 -8.99 12.99 3.66
N THR A 82 -9.73 12.85 4.76
CA THR A 82 -9.28 12.03 5.88
C THR A 82 -9.10 10.56 5.48
N GLN A 83 -10.02 10.01 4.68
CA GLN A 83 -9.91 8.65 4.16
C GLN A 83 -8.65 8.50 3.30
N LYS A 84 -8.36 9.45 2.39
CA LYS A 84 -7.12 9.40 1.58
C LYS A 84 -5.86 9.45 2.43
N MET A 85 -5.85 10.19 3.54
CA MET A 85 -4.70 10.23 4.45
C MET A 85 -4.50 8.88 5.16
N PHE A 86 -5.59 8.22 5.59
CA PHE A 86 -5.52 6.84 6.12
C PHE A 86 -5.04 5.86 5.05
N ASP A 87 -5.63 5.91 3.86
CA ASP A 87 -5.29 5.06 2.74
C ASP A 87 -3.81 5.22 2.38
N PHE A 88 -3.26 6.43 2.42
CA PHE A 88 -1.84 6.66 2.19
C PHE A 88 -0.96 5.96 3.22
N VAL A 89 -1.24 6.12 4.51
CA VAL A 89 -0.43 5.50 5.58
C VAL A 89 -0.52 3.98 5.53
N VAL A 90 -1.71 3.43 5.32
CA VAL A 90 -1.91 1.98 5.19
C VAL A 90 -1.26 1.47 3.91
N ALA A 91 -1.45 2.12 2.77
CA ALA A 91 -0.93 1.67 1.49
C ALA A 91 0.59 1.73 1.41
N THR A 92 1.24 2.73 2.02
CA THR A 92 2.70 2.77 2.14
C THR A 92 3.22 1.64 3.03
N ALA A 93 2.64 1.44 4.21
CA ALA A 93 3.01 0.35 5.12
C ALA A 93 2.84 -1.05 4.51
N SER A 94 1.91 -1.17 3.57
CA SER A 94 1.46 -2.43 3.02
C SER A 94 1.80 -2.62 1.54
N LEU A 95 2.55 -1.68 0.98
CA LEU A 95 3.00 -1.59 -0.41
C LEU A 95 1.87 -1.70 -1.45
N ASP A 96 0.69 -1.14 -1.14
CA ASP A 96 -0.47 -1.12 -2.03
C ASP A 96 -0.36 0.02 -3.05
N ILE A 97 0.31 -0.26 -4.17
CA ILE A 97 0.58 0.73 -5.21
C ILE A 97 -0.71 1.18 -5.92
N ASP A 98 -1.70 0.30 -6.03
CA ASP A 98 -2.97 0.63 -6.67
C ASP A 98 -3.78 1.62 -5.85
N VAL A 99 -3.78 1.47 -4.51
CA VAL A 99 -4.32 2.51 -3.61
C VAL A 99 -3.53 3.81 -3.77
N LEU A 100 -2.20 3.78 -3.70
CA LEU A 100 -1.38 4.99 -3.81
C LEU A 100 -1.64 5.75 -5.11
N CYS A 101 -1.64 5.07 -6.26
CA CYS A 101 -1.89 5.70 -7.56
C CYS A 101 -3.28 6.35 -7.67
N ARG A 102 -4.27 5.91 -6.89
CA ARG A 102 -5.63 6.49 -6.91
C ARG A 102 -5.78 7.74 -6.08
N ILE A 103 -4.99 7.88 -5.01
CA ILE A 103 -5.17 8.94 -4.00
C ILE A 103 -4.15 10.08 -4.13
N VAL A 104 -3.06 9.89 -4.87
CA VAL A 104 -2.05 10.92 -5.12
C VAL A 104 -2.17 11.48 -6.54
N THR A 105 -1.47 12.58 -6.83
CA THR A 105 -1.38 13.14 -8.20
C THR A 105 -0.24 12.53 -9.02
N ASP A 106 -0.25 12.73 -10.34
CA ASP A 106 0.82 12.27 -11.24
C ASP A 106 2.20 12.86 -10.92
N HIS A 107 2.23 14.01 -10.23
CA HIS A 107 3.46 14.71 -9.81
C HIS A 107 3.70 14.62 -8.31
N PHE A 108 3.17 13.59 -7.66
CA PHE A 108 3.27 13.39 -6.23
C PHE A 108 4.72 13.34 -5.74
N ILE A 109 4.97 13.97 -4.59
CA ILE A 109 6.27 13.95 -3.91
C ILE A 109 6.11 13.44 -2.47
N TRP A 110 6.90 12.47 -2.08
CA TRP A 110 7.03 12.05 -0.68
C TRP A 110 8.39 12.42 -0.12
N LYS A 111 8.40 13.13 1.01
CA LYS A 111 9.61 13.59 1.68
C LYS A 111 9.73 12.95 3.06
N ILE A 112 10.92 12.47 3.37
CA ILE A 112 11.38 12.21 4.73
C ILE A 112 12.58 13.15 4.95
N PRO A 113 12.38 14.31 5.59
CA PRO A 113 13.40 15.35 5.67
C PRO A 113 14.73 14.84 6.23
N GLY A 114 15.82 15.14 5.54
CA GLY A 114 17.17 14.67 5.90
C GLY A 114 17.50 13.24 5.45
N THR A 115 16.54 12.51 4.90
CA THR A 115 16.68 11.10 4.52
C THR A 115 16.46 10.89 3.02
N ILE A 116 15.25 11.14 2.54
CA ILE A 116 14.85 10.86 1.14
C ILE A 116 13.81 11.85 0.61
N GLU A 117 13.84 12.03 -0.70
CA GLU A 117 12.79 12.69 -1.48
C GLU A 117 12.46 11.79 -2.68
N ILE A 118 11.21 11.33 -2.74
CA ILE A 118 10.71 10.40 -3.76
C ILE A 118 9.73 11.14 -4.66
N HIS A 119 9.98 11.10 -5.96
CA HIS A 119 9.08 11.66 -6.98
C HIS A 119 8.30 10.53 -7.66
N GLY A 120 6.99 10.48 -7.43
CA GLY A 120 6.09 9.47 -7.97
C GLY A 120 6.10 8.14 -7.21
N VAL A 121 4.99 7.40 -7.34
CA VAL A 121 4.73 6.16 -6.59
C VAL A 121 5.65 5.01 -7.02
N GLN A 122 6.08 4.96 -8.28
CA GLN A 122 6.82 3.81 -8.82
C GLN A 122 8.19 3.60 -8.15
N ILE A 123 8.85 4.67 -7.69
CA ILE A 123 10.15 4.59 -7.00
C ILE A 123 9.99 4.05 -5.57
N LEU A 124 8.81 4.21 -4.98
CA LEU A 124 8.49 3.89 -3.59
C LEU A 124 8.64 2.39 -3.29
N LEU A 125 8.29 1.51 -4.24
CA LEU A 125 8.45 0.05 -4.10
C LEU A 125 9.91 -0.35 -3.85
N GLN A 126 10.84 0.23 -4.62
CA GLN A 126 12.25 -0.12 -4.49
C GLN A 126 12.78 0.27 -3.10
N GLN A 127 12.38 1.43 -2.61
CA GLN A 127 12.86 1.96 -1.32
C GLN A 127 12.25 1.23 -0.12
N LEU A 128 10.97 0.85 -0.18
CA LEU A 128 10.30 0.21 0.95
C LEU A 128 10.46 -1.32 0.97
N SER A 129 10.80 -1.95 -0.15
CA SER A 129 10.95 -3.41 -0.23
C SER A 129 12.06 -4.00 0.66
N SER A 130 13.03 -3.18 1.07
CA SER A 130 14.13 -3.58 1.96
C SER A 130 13.87 -3.30 3.44
N GLN A 131 12.74 -2.68 3.79
CA GLN A 131 12.41 -2.37 5.18
C GLN A 131 11.69 -3.52 5.88
N PRO A 132 11.78 -3.65 7.22
CA PRO A 132 10.98 -4.60 7.98
C PRO A 132 9.49 -4.34 7.73
N LYS A 133 8.69 -5.42 7.67
CA LYS A 133 7.26 -5.28 7.41
C LYS A 133 6.54 -4.62 8.59
N VAL A 134 5.55 -3.78 8.28
CA VAL A 134 4.61 -3.25 9.27
C VAL A 134 3.56 -4.30 9.57
N THR A 135 3.32 -4.57 10.86
CA THR A 135 2.33 -5.53 11.37
C THR A 135 1.16 -4.85 12.09
N GLY A 136 1.37 -3.62 12.57
CA GLY A 136 0.35 -2.82 13.24
C GLY A 136 0.49 -1.33 12.99
N ILE A 137 -0.63 -0.62 13.02
CA ILE A 137 -0.71 0.84 12.90
C ILE A 137 -1.72 1.34 13.94
N ASP A 138 -1.27 2.22 14.82
CA ASP A 138 -2.10 2.91 15.80
C ASP A 138 -2.13 4.41 15.45
N ILE A 139 -3.30 4.90 15.02
CA ILE A 139 -3.47 6.32 14.67
C ILE A 139 -3.91 7.11 15.90
N THR A 140 -3.11 8.11 16.25
CA THR A 140 -3.35 8.96 17.42
C THR A 140 -4.20 10.18 17.07
N SER A 141 -3.96 10.81 15.92
CA SER A 141 -4.68 12.02 15.53
C SER A 141 -4.68 12.22 14.02
N ILE A 142 -5.74 12.84 13.53
CA ILE A 142 -5.93 13.23 12.14
C ILE A 142 -6.67 14.57 12.07
N LEU A 143 -6.19 15.47 11.22
CA LEU A 143 -6.71 16.82 11.05
C LEU A 143 -6.63 17.23 9.57
N THR A 144 -7.59 18.04 9.12
CA THR A 144 -7.61 18.67 7.80
C THR A 144 -8.03 20.13 7.92
N ASP A 145 -7.40 21.00 7.13
CA ASP A 145 -7.77 22.41 7.01
C ASP A 145 -7.45 22.91 5.59
N GLY A 146 -8.47 23.33 4.84
CA GLY A 146 -8.32 23.70 3.42
C GLY A 146 -7.66 22.57 2.61
N ASN A 147 -6.58 22.90 1.91
CA ASN A 147 -5.73 21.96 1.16
C ASN A 147 -4.61 21.32 1.98
N LEU A 148 -4.63 21.43 3.31
CA LEU A 148 -3.63 20.84 4.20
C LEU A 148 -4.25 19.74 5.07
N GLY A 149 -3.41 18.78 5.47
CA GLY A 149 -3.78 17.76 6.44
C GLY A 149 -2.59 17.26 7.24
N SER A 150 -2.87 16.65 8.39
CA SER A 150 -1.85 15.97 9.20
C SER A 150 -2.42 14.69 9.81
N LEU A 151 -1.64 13.62 9.80
CA LEU A 151 -1.96 12.36 10.47
C LEU A 151 -0.72 11.87 11.21
N GLN A 152 -0.88 11.52 12.48
CA GLN A 152 0.20 10.98 13.29
C GLN A 152 -0.22 9.71 14.03
N GLY A 153 0.76 8.88 14.33
CA GLY A 153 0.56 7.61 14.99
C GLY A 153 1.85 6.86 15.23
N MET A 154 1.69 5.56 15.43
CA MET A 154 2.77 4.61 15.63
C MET A 154 2.57 3.41 14.71
N GLN A 155 3.66 2.90 14.15
CA GLN A 155 3.69 1.62 13.45
C GLN A 155 4.45 0.61 14.29
N THR A 156 3.97 -0.62 14.30
CA THR A 156 4.67 -1.78 14.86
C THR A 156 5.23 -2.59 13.71
N LEU A 157 6.52 -2.88 13.76
CA LEU A 157 7.22 -3.68 12.76
C LEU A 157 7.21 -5.18 13.13
N GLU A 158 7.53 -6.06 12.18
CA GLU A 158 7.58 -7.51 12.39
C GLU A 158 8.65 -7.97 13.40
N ASN A 159 9.60 -7.09 13.72
CA ASN A 159 10.63 -7.30 14.74
C ASN A 159 10.30 -6.62 16.09
N ASP A 160 9.02 -6.25 16.29
CA ASP A 160 8.49 -5.52 17.46
C ASP A 160 9.06 -4.11 17.69
N ALA A 161 9.90 -3.60 16.78
CA ALA A 161 10.31 -2.20 16.83
C ALA A 161 9.12 -1.28 16.56
N GLN A 162 9.13 -0.12 17.20
CA GLN A 162 8.09 0.89 17.04
C GLN A 162 8.63 2.07 16.24
N VAL A 163 7.82 2.55 15.30
CA VAL A 163 8.10 3.74 14.51
C VAL A 163 7.00 4.77 14.81
N TYR A 164 7.36 5.83 15.51
CA TYR A 164 6.47 6.96 15.70
C TYR A 164 6.56 7.87 14.50
N PHE A 165 5.43 8.31 13.98
CA PHE A 165 5.41 9.14 12.77
C PHE A 165 4.39 10.27 12.84
N ALA A 166 4.72 11.34 12.11
CA ALA A 166 3.80 12.42 11.78
C ALA A 166 3.94 12.74 10.29
N THR A 167 2.85 12.57 9.55
CA THR A 167 2.78 12.86 8.12
C THR A 167 1.91 14.09 7.89
N PHE A 168 2.50 15.10 7.26
CA PHE A 168 1.81 16.29 6.77
C PHE A 168 1.49 16.11 5.28
N PHE A 169 0.29 16.49 4.89
CA PHE A 169 -0.25 16.32 3.56
C PHE A 169 -0.59 17.66 2.94
N GLU A 170 -0.27 17.80 1.67
CA GLU A 170 -0.78 18.85 0.81
C GLU A 170 -1.67 18.21 -0.26
N PHE A 171 -2.80 18.84 -0.52
CA PHE A 171 -3.77 18.44 -1.52
C PHE A 171 -3.73 19.41 -2.71
N ASP A 172 -4.13 18.94 -3.89
CA ASP A 172 -4.12 19.74 -5.12
C ASP A 172 -5.10 20.92 -5.10
N ASN A 173 -6.14 20.85 -4.26
CA ASN A 173 -7.09 21.93 -4.02
C ASN A 173 -7.88 21.75 -2.70
N ASP A 174 -8.77 22.70 -2.39
CA ASP A 174 -9.56 22.72 -1.14
C ASP A 174 -10.74 21.73 -1.13
N SER A 175 -11.11 21.15 -2.28
CA SER A 175 -12.21 20.17 -2.36
C SER A 175 -11.96 18.98 -1.44
N ASP A 176 -13.01 18.43 -0.82
CA ASP A 176 -12.89 17.20 -0.03
C ASP A 176 -12.43 16.00 -0.89
N ASN A 177 -12.66 16.05 -2.21
CA ASN A 177 -12.22 15.00 -3.13
C ASN A 177 -10.81 15.21 -3.70
N ALA A 178 -10.10 16.27 -3.29
CA ALA A 178 -8.73 16.56 -3.73
C ALA A 178 -7.78 15.36 -3.53
N ASN A 179 -6.80 15.23 -4.42
CA ASN A 179 -5.74 14.21 -4.35
C ASN A 179 -4.49 14.79 -3.68
N ILE A 180 -3.69 13.92 -3.10
CA ILE A 180 -2.47 14.29 -2.38
C ILE A 180 -1.39 14.67 -3.41
N THR A 181 -0.86 15.88 -3.32
CA THR A 181 0.28 16.35 -4.13
C THR A 181 1.60 16.13 -3.42
N GLN A 182 1.62 16.26 -2.10
CA GLN A 182 2.82 16.06 -1.31
C GLN A 182 2.49 15.40 0.02
N ALA A 183 3.35 14.48 0.45
CA ALA A 183 3.40 14.01 1.82
C ALA A 183 4.80 14.32 2.39
N THR A 184 4.86 14.81 3.62
CA THR A 184 6.12 14.98 4.36
C THR A 184 5.99 14.21 5.67
N THR A 185 6.78 13.14 5.81
CA THR A 185 6.77 12.26 6.98
C THR A 185 7.99 12.52 7.84
N TYR A 186 7.76 12.78 9.12
CA TYR A 186 8.77 12.74 10.16
C TYR A 186 8.61 11.43 10.92
N GLU A 187 9.70 10.71 11.11
CA GLU A 187 9.69 9.41 11.77
C GLU A 187 10.78 9.32 12.84
N HIS A 188 10.46 8.61 13.91
CA HIS A 188 11.39 8.27 14.98
C HIS A 188 11.26 6.79 15.31
N VAL A 189 12.32 6.03 15.07
CA VAL A 189 12.39 4.60 15.37
C VAL A 189 12.90 4.42 16.79
N THR A 190 12.12 3.75 17.64
CA THR A 190 12.59 3.30 18.95
C THR A 190 12.99 1.84 18.86
N GLU A 191 14.23 1.53 19.22
CA GLU A 191 14.66 0.15 19.41
C GLU A 191 14.00 -0.44 20.65
N SER A 192 13.75 -1.76 20.64
CA SER A 192 13.24 -2.47 21.82
C SER A 192 14.11 -2.18 23.05
N LEU A 193 13.47 -1.82 24.17
CA LEU A 193 14.15 -1.61 25.46
C LEU A 193 14.89 -2.87 25.94
N ALA A 194 14.50 -4.07 25.45
CA ALA A 194 15.21 -5.32 25.75
C ALA A 194 16.67 -5.29 25.23
N SER A 195 16.91 -4.62 24.10
CA SER A 195 18.25 -4.42 23.53
C SER A 195 19.08 -3.42 24.34
N GLN A 196 18.43 -2.42 24.94
CA GLN A 196 19.10 -1.34 25.67
C GLN A 196 19.42 -1.71 27.13
N PHE A 197 18.70 -2.67 27.73
CA PHE A 197 18.88 -3.04 29.14
C PHE A 197 19.52 -4.41 29.40
N ASN A 198 19.92 -5.19 28.38
CA ASN A 198 20.58 -6.51 28.56
C ASN A 198 19.89 -7.39 29.63
N LEU A 199 18.55 -7.38 29.68
CA LEU A 199 17.82 -8.24 30.61
C LEU A 199 17.60 -9.60 29.92
N THR A 200 18.56 -10.50 30.11
CA THR A 200 18.40 -11.96 29.94
C THR A 200 17.53 -12.56 31.02
#